data_AF-A0A0L0VGI9-F1
#
_entry.id   AF-A0A0L0VGI9-F1
#
_cell.length_a   1.000
_cell.length_b   1.000
_cell.length_c   1.000
_cell.angle_alpha   90.00
_cell.angle_beta   90.00
_cell.angle_gamma   90.00
#
_symmetry.space_group_name_H-M   'P 1'
#
loop_
_entity.id
_entity.type
_entity.pdbx_description
1 polymer ?
#
loop_
_entity_poly.entity_id
_entity_poly.type
_entity_poly.pdbx_seq_one_letter_code
_entity_poly.pdbx_strand_id
1 'polypeptide(L)'
;MVTSNLRQGIIPLFESSYSLIQRKEFSTETTRDPPHIDVIRESILGYSSSSCKEIESTIRWLEGSEFQLVQWDWPNEICRMNEQMGQLLSIINRIPSNEGNREDEDETHIESDIVLARSTVPIFKLCRLFFNKLSKLNMDKRWFPLFSEMRTDQLDRLYNLAGGVRLELGGFIKSLPYAHRFHDHRNLEDVIDIAQLFEPCLFLIFQYFVPFLPETNSHPAQSNLRTWLETWYDQLDLAVQLYQRALKVYDRSLR
;
A
#
# COMPACT_ATOMS: atom_id res chain seq x y z
N MET A 1 -10.41 -13.59 1.30
CA MET A 1 -10.48 -12.29 2.00
C MET A 1 -11.90 -11.69 2.02
N VAL A 2 -12.65 -11.71 0.91
CA VAL A 2 -14.05 -11.21 0.87
C VAL A 2 -15.03 -12.08 1.68
N THR A 3 -14.84 -13.40 1.69
CA THR A 3 -15.73 -14.37 2.36
C THR A 3 -15.65 -14.36 3.89
N SER A 4 -14.52 -13.99 4.49
CA SER A 4 -14.37 -13.91 5.95
C SER A 4 -15.10 -12.70 6.55
N ASN A 5 -15.16 -11.60 5.79
CA ASN A 5 -15.75 -10.35 6.25
C ASN A 5 -17.28 -10.40 6.13
N LEU A 6 -17.82 -10.95 5.04
CA LEU A 6 -19.28 -11.16 4.84
C LEU A 6 -19.92 -11.94 6.01
N ARG A 7 -19.19 -12.91 6.56
CA ARG A 7 -19.64 -13.72 7.70
C ARG A 7 -19.69 -12.90 9.00
N GLN A 8 -18.83 -11.91 9.16
CA GLN A 8 -18.75 -11.06 10.37
C GLN A 8 -19.86 -10.00 10.42
N GLY A 9 -20.37 -9.51 9.29
CA GLY A 9 -21.49 -8.57 9.28
C GLY A 9 -22.87 -9.24 9.38
N ILE A 10 -23.06 -10.35 8.65
CA ILE A 10 -24.39 -10.95 8.46
C ILE A 10 -24.87 -11.72 9.71
N ILE A 11 -23.99 -12.47 10.39
CA ILE A 11 -24.39 -13.27 11.56
C ILE A 11 -24.89 -12.38 12.71
N PRO A 12 -24.15 -11.34 13.13
CA PRO A 12 -24.60 -10.45 14.21
C PRO A 12 -25.85 -9.64 13.88
N LEU A 13 -26.08 -9.32 12.59
CA LEU A 13 -27.31 -8.68 12.11
C LEU A 13 -28.54 -9.54 12.43
N PHE A 14 -28.49 -10.84 12.08
CA PHE A 14 -29.59 -11.76 12.31
C PHE A 14 -29.84 -12.01 13.80
N GLU A 15 -28.78 -12.14 14.61
CA GLU A 15 -28.87 -12.27 16.06
C GLU A 15 -29.51 -11.04 16.73
N SER A 16 -29.09 -9.84 16.34
CA SER A 16 -29.64 -8.58 16.87
C SER A 16 -31.10 -8.37 16.45
N SER A 17 -31.44 -8.73 15.21
CA SER A 17 -32.80 -8.66 14.69
C SER A 17 -33.73 -9.63 15.41
N TYR A 18 -33.26 -10.86 15.67
CA TYR A 18 -33.99 -11.85 16.46
C TYR A 18 -34.25 -11.36 17.90
N SER A 19 -33.23 -10.78 18.55
CA SER A 19 -33.39 -10.19 19.89
C SER A 19 -34.41 -9.05 19.92
N LEU A 20 -34.49 -8.24 18.86
CA LEU A 20 -35.47 -7.15 18.76
C LEU A 20 -36.89 -7.70 18.60
N ILE A 21 -37.08 -8.73 17.75
CA ILE A 21 -38.37 -9.39 17.51
C ILE A 21 -38.88 -10.03 18.82
N GLN A 22 -38.05 -10.78 19.53
CA GLN A 22 -38.42 -11.39 20.82
C GLN A 22 -38.90 -10.34 21.84
N ARG A 23 -38.21 -9.19 21.92
CA ARG A 23 -38.58 -8.12 22.84
C ARG A 23 -39.86 -7.39 22.45
N LYS A 24 -40.22 -7.39 21.17
CA LYS A 24 -41.42 -6.72 20.65
C LYS A 24 -42.67 -7.61 20.60
N GLU A 25 -42.53 -8.91 20.37
CA GLU A 25 -43.68 -9.82 20.21
C GLU A 25 -44.13 -10.49 21.52
N PHE A 26 -43.34 -10.51 22.60
CA PHE A 26 -43.69 -11.32 23.80
C PHE A 26 -43.41 -10.72 25.20
N SER A 27 -43.14 -9.41 25.37
CA SER A 27 -43.03 -8.86 26.73
C SER A 27 -44.40 -8.48 27.29
N THR A 28 -45.02 -9.37 28.08
CA THR A 28 -46.14 -9.03 28.99
C THR A 28 -45.66 -8.39 30.29
N GLU A 29 -44.35 -8.27 30.48
CA GLU A 29 -43.76 -7.64 31.66
C GLU A 29 -43.35 -6.20 31.35
N THR A 30 -43.93 -5.27 32.10
CA THR A 30 -43.62 -3.83 32.07
C THR A 30 -42.23 -3.62 32.66
N THR A 31 -41.18 -3.84 31.87
CA THR A 31 -39.80 -3.54 32.29
C THR A 31 -39.64 -2.03 32.42
N ARG A 32 -39.38 -1.58 33.66
CA ARG A 32 -39.23 -0.17 34.08
C ARG A 32 -37.93 0.49 33.60
N ASP A 33 -37.37 0.07 32.46
CA ASP A 33 -36.09 0.61 31.96
C ASP A 33 -36.14 0.90 30.46
N PRO A 34 -36.31 2.16 30.05
CA PRO A 34 -36.04 2.62 28.70
C PRO A 34 -34.59 3.15 28.63
N PRO A 35 -33.61 2.29 28.27
CA PRO A 35 -32.59 2.73 27.32
C PRO A 35 -32.02 1.64 26.35
N HIS A 36 -32.49 0.39 26.37
CA HIS A 36 -31.83 -0.69 25.59
C HIS A 36 -32.32 -0.89 24.15
N ILE A 37 -33.52 -0.42 23.79
CA ILE A 37 -34.05 -0.59 22.42
C ILE A 37 -33.26 0.26 21.43
N ASP A 38 -32.86 1.46 21.83
CA ASP A 38 -32.10 2.36 20.98
C ASP A 38 -30.70 1.80 20.71
N VAL A 39 -30.05 1.20 21.72
CA VAL A 39 -28.76 0.49 21.56
C VAL A 39 -28.88 -0.70 20.59
N ILE A 40 -29.95 -1.50 20.69
CA ILE A 40 -30.18 -2.63 19.76
C ILE A 40 -30.46 -2.09 18.35
N ARG A 41 -31.24 -1.02 18.22
CA ARG A 41 -31.53 -0.39 16.92
C ARG A 41 -30.27 0.17 16.28
N GLU A 42 -29.43 0.86 17.05
CA GLU A 42 -28.13 1.38 16.60
C GLU A 42 -27.19 0.24 16.17
N SER A 43 -27.17 -0.86 16.92
CA SER A 43 -26.41 -2.07 16.56
C SER A 43 -26.92 -2.69 15.24
N ILE A 44 -28.24 -2.83 15.06
CA ILE A 44 -28.84 -3.32 13.82
C ILE A 44 -28.49 -2.41 12.63
N LEU A 45 -28.56 -1.08 12.81
CA LEU A 45 -28.17 -0.12 11.78
C LEU A 45 -26.68 -0.25 11.43
N GLY A 46 -25.82 -0.42 12.43
CA GLY A 46 -24.39 -0.67 12.25
C GLY A 46 -24.11 -1.94 11.46
N TYR A 47 -24.69 -3.08 11.88
CA TYR A 47 -24.52 -4.36 11.19
C TYR A 47 -25.11 -4.35 9.79
N SER A 48 -26.25 -3.67 9.58
CA SER A 48 -26.86 -3.51 8.26
C SER A 48 -25.94 -2.71 7.33
N SER A 49 -25.40 -1.59 7.81
CA SER A 49 -24.43 -0.80 7.05
C SER A 49 -23.16 -1.59 6.71
N SER A 50 -22.62 -2.36 7.66
CA SER A 50 -21.46 -3.24 7.41
C SER A 50 -21.78 -4.31 6.36
N SER A 51 -22.90 -5.00 6.53
CA SER A 51 -23.35 -6.06 5.61
C SER A 51 -23.55 -5.52 4.19
N CYS A 52 -24.18 -4.34 4.04
CA CYS A 52 -24.34 -3.71 2.73
C CYS A 52 -22.99 -3.38 2.09
N LYS A 53 -22.03 -2.82 2.84
CA LYS A 53 -20.67 -2.54 2.34
C LYS A 53 -19.95 -3.82 1.91
N GLU A 54 -20.12 -4.91 2.65
CA GLU A 54 -19.53 -6.21 2.34
C GLU A 54 -20.17 -6.83 1.08
N ILE A 55 -21.50 -6.73 0.93
CA ILE A 55 -22.22 -7.16 -0.28
C ILE A 55 -21.75 -6.34 -1.49
N GLU A 56 -21.70 -5.01 -1.39
CA GLU A 56 -21.20 -4.15 -2.47
C GLU A 56 -19.75 -4.46 -2.85
N SER A 57 -18.91 -4.75 -1.85
CA SER A 57 -17.52 -5.16 -2.08
C SER A 57 -17.46 -6.52 -2.79
N THR A 58 -18.33 -7.45 -2.42
CA THR A 58 -18.44 -8.77 -3.07
C THR A 58 -18.91 -8.65 -4.51
N ILE A 59 -19.93 -7.82 -4.78
CA ILE A 59 -20.40 -7.55 -6.13
C ILE A 59 -19.28 -6.96 -6.98
N ARG A 60 -18.59 -5.93 -6.48
CA ARG A 60 -17.43 -5.33 -7.16
C ARG A 60 -16.30 -6.33 -7.39
N TRP A 61 -16.10 -7.28 -6.49
CA TRP A 61 -15.10 -8.33 -6.65
C TRP A 61 -15.48 -9.32 -7.76
N LEU A 62 -16.76 -9.71 -7.83
CA LEU A 62 -17.29 -10.62 -8.85
C LEU A 62 -17.36 -9.98 -10.25
N GLU A 63 -17.62 -8.68 -10.32
CA GLU A 63 -17.74 -7.93 -11.58
C GLU A 63 -16.39 -7.33 -12.04
N GLY A 64 -15.39 -7.30 -11.17
CA GLY A 64 -14.10 -6.68 -11.44
C GLY A 64 -13.21 -7.57 -12.30
N SER A 65 -12.44 -6.96 -13.21
CA SER A 65 -11.36 -7.67 -13.89
C SER A 65 -10.26 -8.08 -12.91
N GLU A 66 -9.55 -9.18 -13.15
CA GLU A 66 -8.40 -9.55 -12.31
C GLU A 66 -7.35 -8.42 -12.20
N PHE A 67 -7.21 -7.58 -13.23
CA PHE A 67 -6.40 -6.36 -13.16
C PHE A 67 -6.93 -5.34 -12.12
N GLN A 68 -8.26 -5.17 -12.01
CA GLN A 68 -8.87 -4.36 -10.97
C GLN A 68 -8.64 -4.92 -9.58
N LEU A 69 -8.77 -6.24 -9.44
CA LEU A 69 -8.69 -6.92 -8.15
C LEU A 69 -7.27 -6.87 -7.59
N VAL A 70 -6.24 -7.06 -8.42
CA VAL A 70 -4.84 -6.93 -7.95
C VAL A 70 -4.50 -5.50 -7.53
N GLN A 71 -5.23 -4.49 -8.03
CA GLN A 71 -5.04 -3.10 -7.65
C GLN A 71 -5.91 -2.65 -6.46
N TRP A 72 -6.74 -3.54 -5.91
CA TRP A 72 -7.80 -3.17 -4.97
C TRP A 72 -7.30 -2.35 -3.77
N ASP A 73 -6.19 -2.79 -3.15
CA ASP A 73 -5.61 -2.13 -1.98
C ASP A 73 -4.56 -1.06 -2.32
N TRP A 74 -4.17 -0.93 -3.59
CA TRP A 74 -3.12 0.01 -3.98
C TRP A 74 -3.41 1.46 -3.56
N PRO A 75 -4.64 2.01 -3.66
CA PRO A 75 -4.91 3.37 -3.20
C PRO A 75 -4.58 3.59 -1.71
N ASN A 76 -4.86 2.61 -0.86
CA ASN A 76 -4.52 2.67 0.57
C ASN A 76 -3.00 2.61 0.77
N GLU A 77 -2.32 1.72 0.06
CA GLU A 77 -0.86 1.61 0.14
C GLU A 77 -0.15 2.86 -0.39
N ILE A 78 -0.63 3.46 -1.49
CA ILE A 78 -0.15 4.75 -2.02
C ILE A 78 -0.34 5.87 -0.99
N CYS A 79 -1.48 5.91 -0.29
CA CYS A 79 -1.74 6.89 0.76
C CYS A 79 -0.67 6.79 1.87
N ARG A 80 -0.41 5.58 2.36
CA ARG A 80 0.64 5.32 3.36
C ARG A 80 2.04 5.65 2.85
N MET A 81 2.34 5.37 1.58
CA MET A 81 3.60 5.80 0.96
C MET A 81 3.74 7.34 0.91
N ASN A 82 2.64 8.08 0.75
CA ASN A 82 2.67 9.55 0.81
C ASN A 82 3.00 10.03 2.23
N GLU A 83 2.42 9.40 3.25
CA GLU A 83 2.71 9.70 4.66
C GLU A 83 4.18 9.41 4.99
N GLN A 84 4.68 8.24 4.56
CA GLN A 84 6.08 7.86 4.69
C GLN A 84 7.02 8.85 3.98
N MET A 85 6.66 9.31 2.77
CA MET A 85 7.41 10.37 2.10
C MET A 85 7.45 11.66 2.92
N GLY A 86 6.34 12.04 3.57
CA GLY A 86 6.30 13.18 4.47
C GLY A 86 7.25 13.03 5.66
N GLN A 87 7.33 11.83 6.22
CA GLN A 87 8.29 11.50 7.29
C GLN A 87 9.73 11.55 6.81
N LEU A 88 10.03 11.02 5.61
CA LEU A 88 11.35 11.11 5.02
C LEU A 88 11.79 12.58 4.83
N LEU A 89 10.90 13.41 4.29
CA LEU A 89 11.17 14.83 4.09
C LEU A 89 11.35 15.58 5.42
N SER A 90 10.63 15.20 6.47
CA SER A 90 10.82 15.82 7.79
C SER A 90 12.19 15.45 8.39
N ILE A 91 12.69 14.23 8.17
CA ILE A 91 14.05 13.83 8.54
C ILE A 91 15.08 14.65 7.77
N ILE A 92 14.94 14.78 6.45
CA ILE A 92 15.87 15.53 5.60
C ILE A 92 15.94 17.01 5.97
N ASN A 93 14.80 17.59 6.39
CA ASN A 93 14.68 19.00 6.74
C ASN A 93 14.95 19.29 8.22
N ARG A 94 15.34 18.30 9.02
CA ARG A 94 15.78 18.56 10.39
C ARG A 94 17.01 19.46 10.36
N ILE A 95 16.86 20.65 10.94
CA ILE A 95 17.99 21.52 11.26
C ILE A 95 18.69 20.86 12.46
N PRO A 96 20.02 20.63 12.42
CA PRO A 96 20.77 20.30 13.62
C PRO A 96 20.51 21.41 14.65
N SER A 97 19.82 21.09 15.75
CA SER A 97 19.52 22.11 16.76
C SER A 97 20.84 22.59 17.36
N ASN A 98 21.10 23.89 17.23
CA ASN A 98 22.26 24.60 17.77
C ASN A 98 22.26 24.68 19.32
N GLU A 99 21.52 23.79 20.00
CA GLU A 99 21.51 23.71 21.45
C GLU A 99 22.82 23.06 21.87
N GLY A 100 23.78 23.92 22.18
CA GLY A 100 25.15 23.57 22.54
C GLY A 100 25.17 22.46 23.59
N ASN A 101 25.77 21.33 23.18
CA ASN A 101 26.18 20.13 23.94
C ASN A 101 26.11 18.84 23.09
N ARG A 102 25.90 18.91 21.75
CA ARG A 102 26.10 17.74 20.89
C ARG A 102 27.60 17.53 20.69
N GLU A 103 28.06 16.30 20.90
CA GLU A 103 29.43 15.89 20.57
C GLU A 103 29.59 15.92 19.04
N ASP A 104 30.79 16.26 18.55
CA ASP A 104 31.09 16.37 17.10
C ASP A 104 30.74 15.08 16.33
N GLU A 105 30.80 13.92 16.99
CA GLU A 105 30.41 12.62 16.43
C GLU A 105 28.90 12.54 16.13
N ASP A 106 28.05 13.04 17.03
CA ASP A 106 26.59 13.03 16.88
C ASP A 106 26.13 13.92 15.71
N GLU A 107 26.81 15.05 15.47
CA GLU A 107 26.53 15.92 14.32
C GLU A 107 26.93 15.25 13.00
N THR A 108 28.07 14.56 12.96
CA THR A 108 28.57 13.85 11.78
C THR A 108 27.66 12.68 11.38
N HIS A 109 27.10 11.96 12.37
CA HIS A 109 26.14 10.89 12.13
C HIS A 109 24.80 11.41 11.60
N ILE A 110 24.31 12.53 12.15
CA ILE A 110 23.09 13.18 11.64
C ILE A 110 23.26 13.62 10.18
N GLU A 111 24.42 14.17 9.82
CA GLU A 111 24.70 14.54 8.43
C GLU A 111 24.72 13.31 7.51
N SER A 112 25.33 12.22 7.95
CA SER A 112 25.36 10.95 7.23
C SER A 112 23.94 10.38 7.02
N ASP A 113 23.10 10.41 8.06
CA ASP A 113 21.69 10.00 7.99
C ASP A 113 20.90 10.85 6.98
N ILE A 114 21.13 12.17 6.94
CA ILE A 114 20.49 13.09 5.99
C ILE A 114 20.92 12.78 4.55
N VAL A 115 22.21 12.51 4.32
CA VAL A 115 22.72 12.15 2.98
C VAL A 115 22.07 10.85 2.51
N LEU A 116 22.01 9.84 3.38
CA LEU A 116 21.38 8.56 3.06
C LEU A 116 19.88 8.73 2.80
N ALA A 117 19.16 9.48 3.65
CA ALA A 117 17.76 9.83 3.44
C ALA A 117 17.52 10.50 2.08
N ARG A 118 18.32 11.51 1.73
CA ARG A 118 18.20 12.22 0.44
C ARG A 118 18.36 11.28 -0.75
N SER A 119 19.25 10.29 -0.66
CA SER A 119 19.49 9.33 -1.73
C SER A 119 18.31 8.37 -1.98
N THR A 120 17.41 8.17 -1.00
CA THR A 120 16.19 7.35 -1.18
C THR A 120 14.99 8.08 -1.78
N VAL A 121 15.00 9.42 -1.78
CA VAL A 121 13.90 10.25 -2.31
C VAL A 121 13.47 9.85 -3.72
N PRO A 122 14.38 9.57 -4.69
CA PRO A 122 14.00 9.12 -6.02
C PRO A 122 13.29 7.76 -6.00
N ILE A 123 13.72 6.81 -5.17
CA ILE A 123 13.12 5.47 -5.04
C ILE A 123 11.66 5.59 -4.58
N PHE A 124 11.40 6.37 -3.52
CA PHE A 124 10.04 6.64 -3.04
C PHE A 124 9.14 7.23 -4.12
N LYS A 125 9.66 8.22 -4.85
CA LYS A 125 8.91 8.89 -5.93
C LYS A 125 8.61 7.93 -7.08
N LEU A 126 9.58 7.11 -7.49
CA LEU A 126 9.43 6.16 -8.58
C LEU A 126 8.44 5.04 -8.22
N CYS A 127 8.51 4.48 -7.01
CA CYS A 127 7.54 3.50 -6.52
C CYS A 127 6.11 4.08 -6.57
N ARG A 128 5.90 5.28 -6.01
CA ARG A 128 4.60 5.95 -6.08
C ARG A 128 4.16 6.22 -7.51
N LEU A 129 5.08 6.63 -8.38
CA LEU A 129 4.79 6.96 -9.77
C LEU A 129 4.27 5.73 -10.51
N PHE A 130 4.86 4.56 -10.29
CA PHE A 130 4.41 3.28 -10.85
C PHE A 130 2.96 2.96 -10.48
N PHE A 131 2.65 2.91 -9.19
CA PHE A 131 1.31 2.55 -8.75
C PHE A 131 0.27 3.56 -9.21
N ASN A 132 0.59 4.86 -9.19
CA ASN A 132 -0.30 5.91 -9.71
C ASN A 132 -0.52 5.80 -11.22
N LYS A 133 0.52 5.48 -12.00
CA LYS A 133 0.43 5.32 -13.45
C LYS A 133 -0.50 4.16 -13.80
N LEU A 134 -0.29 3.00 -13.17
CA LEU A 134 -1.07 1.80 -13.44
C LEU A 134 -2.50 1.88 -12.89
N SER A 135 -2.71 2.51 -11.73
CA SER A 135 -4.07 2.73 -11.19
C SER A 135 -4.92 3.61 -12.11
N LYS A 136 -4.30 4.54 -12.86
CA LYS A 136 -5.02 5.38 -13.84
C LYS A 136 -5.47 4.60 -15.08
N LEU A 137 -4.77 3.55 -15.47
CA LEU A 137 -5.17 2.70 -16.61
C LEU A 137 -6.50 1.99 -16.34
N ASN A 138 -6.82 1.79 -15.07
CA ASN A 138 -8.02 1.12 -14.63
C ASN A 138 -9.30 1.98 -14.72
N MET A 139 -9.17 3.25 -15.12
CA MET A 139 -10.33 4.12 -15.35
C MET A 139 -11.19 3.60 -16.52
N ASP A 140 -10.57 2.97 -17.52
CA ASP A 140 -11.24 2.40 -18.68
C ASP A 140 -11.44 0.88 -18.50
N LYS A 141 -12.36 0.52 -17.60
CA LYS A 141 -12.71 -0.86 -17.19
C LYS A 141 -12.94 -1.86 -18.33
N ARG A 142 -13.13 -1.38 -19.56
CA ARG A 142 -13.44 -2.17 -20.76
C ARG A 142 -12.23 -2.86 -21.37
N TRP A 143 -11.01 -2.45 -21.01
CA TRP A 143 -9.81 -2.99 -21.67
C TRP A 143 -9.47 -4.39 -21.17
N PHE A 144 -9.64 -4.67 -19.88
CA PHE A 144 -9.15 -5.91 -19.28
C PHE A 144 -10.26 -6.97 -19.16
N PRO A 145 -9.97 -8.23 -19.49
CA PRO A 145 -10.92 -9.32 -19.33
C PRO A 145 -11.18 -9.59 -17.84
N LEU A 146 -12.30 -10.25 -17.54
CA LEU A 146 -12.60 -10.73 -16.18
C LEU A 146 -11.52 -11.70 -15.69
N PHE A 147 -11.10 -12.62 -16.55
CA PHE A 147 -10.07 -13.62 -16.28
C PHE A 147 -8.89 -13.42 -17.23
N SER A 148 -7.70 -13.27 -16.65
CA SER A 148 -6.43 -13.01 -17.34
C SER A 148 -5.64 -14.28 -17.68
N GLU A 149 -6.15 -15.46 -17.29
CA GLU A 149 -5.45 -16.76 -17.36
C GLU A 149 -4.22 -16.87 -16.45
N MET A 150 -3.97 -15.87 -15.61
CA MET A 150 -2.90 -15.91 -14.62
C MET A 150 -3.17 -16.96 -13.55
N ARG A 151 -2.10 -17.60 -13.06
CA ARG A 151 -2.19 -18.45 -11.87
C ARG A 151 -2.43 -17.59 -10.63
N THR A 152 -3.06 -18.17 -9.61
CA THR A 152 -3.33 -17.49 -8.34
C THR A 152 -2.06 -16.94 -7.68
N ASP A 153 -0.94 -17.66 -7.71
CA ASP A 153 0.33 -17.18 -7.13
C ASP A 153 0.90 -15.95 -7.86
N GLN A 154 0.64 -15.83 -9.17
CA GLN A 154 1.03 -14.67 -9.96
C GLN A 154 0.14 -13.45 -9.65
N LEU A 155 -1.17 -13.68 -9.50
CA LEU A 155 -2.12 -12.64 -9.08
C LEU A 155 -1.81 -12.15 -7.66
N ASP A 156 -1.57 -13.06 -6.73
CA ASP A 156 -1.20 -12.75 -5.35
C ASP A 156 0.08 -11.92 -5.29
N ARG A 157 1.06 -12.20 -6.16
CA ARG A 157 2.29 -11.41 -6.25
C ARG A 157 2.01 -9.95 -6.64
N LEU A 158 1.17 -9.72 -7.65
CA LEU A 158 0.79 -8.37 -8.08
C LEU A 158 -0.04 -7.64 -7.01
N TYR A 159 -0.97 -8.37 -6.40
CA TYR A 159 -1.82 -7.84 -5.34
C TYR A 159 -0.99 -7.36 -4.13
N ASN A 160 -0.02 -8.16 -3.69
CA ASN A 160 0.82 -7.85 -2.54
C ASN A 160 1.96 -6.86 -2.85
N LEU A 161 2.22 -6.53 -4.12
CA LEU A 161 3.35 -5.69 -4.53
C LEU A 161 3.37 -4.34 -3.81
N ALA A 162 2.26 -3.60 -3.82
CA ALA A 162 2.18 -2.28 -3.20
C ALA A 162 2.43 -2.34 -1.68
N GLY A 163 1.88 -3.36 -1.03
CA GLY A 163 2.08 -3.60 0.41
C GLY A 163 3.53 -3.94 0.76
N GLY A 164 4.16 -4.81 -0.05
CA GLY A 164 5.57 -5.17 0.11
C GLY A 164 6.49 -3.95 -0.02
N VAL A 165 6.35 -3.18 -1.10
CA VAL A 165 7.14 -1.96 -1.31
C VAL A 165 6.93 -0.96 -0.17
N ARG A 166 5.70 -0.77 0.30
CA ARG A 166 5.41 0.12 1.45
C ARG A 166 6.10 -0.36 2.73
N LEU A 167 6.14 -1.67 2.97
CA LEU A 167 6.80 -2.24 4.14
C LEU A 167 8.30 -1.95 4.12
N GLU A 168 8.98 -2.17 2.99
CA GLU A 168 10.42 -1.88 2.87
C GLU A 168 10.73 -0.39 3.08
N LEU A 169 9.99 0.48 2.39
CA LEU A 169 10.12 1.94 2.55
C LEU A 169 9.85 2.38 4.00
N GLY A 170 8.92 1.73 4.69
CA GLY A 170 8.62 2.00 6.09
C GLY A 170 9.65 1.48 7.06
N GLY A 171 10.24 0.31 6.76
CA GLY A 171 11.37 -0.27 7.50
C GLY A 171 12.55 0.68 7.49
N PHE A 172 12.90 1.20 6.32
CA PHE A 172 13.96 2.20 6.14
C PHE A 172 13.76 3.45 7.00
N ILE A 173 12.57 4.08 6.92
CA ILE A 173 12.30 5.30 7.71
C ILE A 173 12.43 5.04 9.21
N LYS A 174 12.00 3.86 9.66
CA LYS A 174 12.07 3.47 11.07
C LYS A 174 13.50 3.18 11.50
N SER A 175 14.33 2.55 10.67
CA SER A 175 15.71 2.20 11.03
C SER A 175 16.66 3.38 10.99
N LEU A 176 16.44 4.34 10.08
CA LEU A 176 17.38 5.43 9.83
C LEU A 176 17.80 6.18 11.12
N PRO A 177 16.90 6.61 12.04
CA PRO A 177 17.29 7.30 13.27
C PRO A 177 18.04 6.43 14.29
N TYR A 178 18.00 5.11 14.13
CA TYR A 178 18.54 4.12 15.06
C TYR A 178 19.78 3.40 14.53
N ALA A 179 20.07 3.53 13.24
CA ALA A 179 21.15 2.82 12.56
C ALA A 179 22.52 3.09 13.20
N HIS A 180 22.83 4.36 13.49
CA HIS A 180 24.07 4.73 14.18
C HIS A 180 24.11 4.29 15.66
N ARG A 181 22.98 4.40 16.39
CA ARG A 181 22.93 4.11 17.84
C ARG A 181 22.98 2.63 18.19
N PHE A 182 22.42 1.78 17.34
CA PHE A 182 22.22 0.36 17.63
C PHE A 182 22.94 -0.56 16.64
N HIS A 183 23.67 0.02 15.68
CA HIS A 183 24.33 -0.69 14.59
C HIS A 183 23.42 -1.67 13.82
N ASP A 184 22.11 -1.41 13.77
CA ASP A 184 21.14 -2.24 13.05
C ASP A 184 20.87 -1.66 11.66
N HIS A 185 21.49 -2.27 10.65
CA HIS A 185 21.49 -1.80 9.27
C HIS A 185 20.59 -2.64 8.34
N ARG A 186 19.91 -3.68 8.86
CA ARG A 186 19.12 -4.62 8.03
C ARG A 186 18.13 -3.91 7.11
N ASN A 187 17.29 -3.05 7.68
CA ASN A 187 16.28 -2.33 6.89
C ASN A 187 16.87 -1.23 5.98
N LEU A 188 18.16 -0.88 6.10
CA LEU A 188 18.84 0.01 5.16
C LEU A 188 19.26 -0.75 3.91
N GLU A 189 19.67 -2.01 4.06
CA GLU A 189 19.99 -2.89 2.93
C GLU A 189 18.72 -3.29 2.17
N ASP A 190 17.62 -3.55 2.88
CA ASP A 190 16.36 -4.02 2.25
C ASP A 190 15.79 -3.06 1.19
N VAL A 191 16.08 -1.75 1.27
CA VAL A 191 15.70 -0.75 0.23
C VAL A 191 16.27 -1.11 -1.14
N ILE A 192 17.41 -1.79 -1.17
CA ILE A 192 18.07 -2.24 -2.39
C ILE A 192 17.21 -3.27 -3.12
N ASP A 193 16.54 -4.13 -2.38
CA ASP A 193 15.76 -5.25 -2.92
C ASP A 193 14.40 -4.82 -3.48
N ILE A 194 14.02 -3.54 -3.30
CA ILE A 194 12.80 -2.97 -3.89
C ILE A 194 12.74 -3.19 -5.40
N ALA A 195 13.86 -3.04 -6.12
CA ALA A 195 13.89 -3.28 -7.57
C ALA A 195 13.50 -4.74 -7.92
N GLN A 196 13.94 -5.71 -7.11
CA GLN A 196 13.66 -7.13 -7.30
C GLN A 196 12.19 -7.48 -7.04
N LEU A 197 11.47 -6.67 -6.26
CA LEU A 197 10.01 -6.82 -6.09
C LEU A 197 9.26 -6.52 -7.40
N PHE A 198 9.76 -5.57 -8.19
CA PHE A 198 9.12 -5.13 -9.42
C PHE A 198 9.40 -6.03 -10.61
N GLU A 199 10.61 -6.59 -10.73
CA GLU A 199 11.02 -7.39 -11.90
C GLU A 199 10.02 -8.52 -12.29
N PRO A 200 9.64 -9.45 -11.39
CA PRO A 200 8.65 -10.47 -11.73
C PRO A 200 7.27 -9.88 -12.00
N CYS A 201 6.91 -8.78 -11.34
CA CYS A 201 5.61 -8.12 -11.54
C CYS A 201 5.53 -7.43 -12.90
N LEU A 202 6.62 -6.80 -13.35
CA LEU A 202 6.73 -6.20 -14.68
C LEU A 202 6.54 -7.26 -15.75
N PHE A 203 7.20 -8.41 -15.62
CA PHE A 203 7.00 -9.53 -16.53
C PHE A 203 5.52 -9.93 -16.64
N LEU A 204 4.84 -10.08 -15.50
CA LEU A 204 3.41 -10.39 -15.48
C LEU A 204 2.56 -9.30 -16.14
N ILE A 205 2.85 -8.02 -15.88
CA ILE A 205 2.14 -6.90 -16.50
C ILE A 205 2.33 -6.89 -18.01
N PHE A 206 3.56 -7.09 -18.49
CA PHE A 206 3.88 -7.16 -19.91
C PHE A 206 3.19 -8.32 -20.61
N GLN A 207 3.10 -9.47 -19.95
CA GLN A 207 2.52 -10.68 -20.54
C GLN A 207 0.99 -10.67 -20.51
N TYR A 208 0.38 -10.23 -19.40
CA TYR A 208 -1.04 -10.46 -19.14
C TYR A 208 -1.91 -9.21 -19.18
N PHE A 209 -1.36 -7.99 -19.15
CA PHE A 209 -2.18 -6.78 -19.17
C PHE A 209 -1.88 -5.85 -20.35
N VAL A 210 -0.60 -5.66 -20.69
CA VAL A 210 -0.19 -4.84 -21.83
C VAL A 210 -0.88 -5.27 -23.15
N PRO A 211 -1.04 -6.57 -23.47
CA PRO A 211 -1.69 -6.99 -24.73
C PRO A 211 -3.16 -6.59 -24.88
N PHE A 212 -3.84 -6.24 -23.79
CA PHE A 212 -5.25 -5.85 -23.80
C PHE A 212 -5.47 -4.36 -24.04
N LEU A 213 -4.41 -3.56 -24.06
CA LEU A 213 -4.50 -2.12 -24.30
C LEU A 213 -4.78 -1.84 -25.77
N PRO A 214 -5.56 -0.78 -26.09
CA PRO A 214 -5.84 -0.42 -27.46
C PRO A 214 -4.55 0.04 -28.16
N GLU A 215 -4.25 -0.57 -29.32
CA GLU A 215 -3.16 -0.13 -30.19
C GLU A 215 -3.76 0.41 -31.49
N THR A 216 -3.88 1.74 -31.55
CA THR A 216 -4.39 2.46 -32.72
C THR A 216 -3.43 3.55 -33.12
N ASN A 217 -3.40 3.91 -34.41
CA ASN A 217 -2.50 4.97 -34.92
C ASN A 217 -2.68 6.32 -34.20
N SER A 218 -3.87 6.60 -33.66
CA SER A 218 -4.18 7.81 -32.89
C SER A 218 -3.98 7.67 -31.38
N HIS A 219 -3.90 6.43 -30.86
CA HIS A 219 -3.72 6.12 -29.44
C HIS A 219 -2.97 4.79 -29.29
N PRO A 220 -1.63 4.81 -29.33
CA PRO A 220 -0.82 3.60 -29.24
C PRO A 220 -0.56 3.26 -27.76
N ALA A 221 -1.60 2.86 -27.02
CA ALA A 221 -1.54 2.72 -25.57
C ALA A 221 -0.63 1.57 -25.12
N GLN A 222 -0.53 0.49 -25.91
CA GLN A 222 0.30 -0.66 -25.61
C GLN A 222 1.79 -0.29 -25.67
N SER A 223 2.22 0.28 -26.81
CA SER A 223 3.63 0.65 -27.01
C SER A 223 4.05 1.80 -26.10
N ASN A 224 3.15 2.75 -25.84
CA ASN A 224 3.38 3.83 -24.87
C ASN A 224 3.59 3.29 -23.45
N LEU A 225 2.72 2.39 -22.97
CA LEU A 225 2.89 1.83 -21.63
C LEU A 225 4.17 1.00 -21.54
N ARG A 226 4.49 0.22 -22.58
CA ARG A 226 5.70 -0.61 -22.59
C ARG A 226 6.97 0.24 -22.47
N THR A 227 7.10 1.23 -23.35
CA THR A 227 8.24 2.17 -23.32
C THR A 227 8.34 2.88 -21.98
N TRP A 228 7.19 3.27 -21.42
CA TRP A 228 7.15 3.93 -20.12
C TRP A 228 7.61 3.02 -18.98
N LEU A 229 7.17 1.75 -18.95
CA LEU A 229 7.57 0.77 -17.93
C LEU A 229 9.06 0.44 -18.00
N GLU A 230 9.59 0.26 -19.22
CA GLU A 230 11.03 0.04 -19.46
C GLU A 230 11.85 1.23 -18.94
N THR A 231 11.50 2.46 -19.38
CA THR A 231 12.18 3.69 -18.93
C THR A 231 12.09 3.89 -17.42
N TRP A 232 10.92 3.58 -16.84
CA TRP A 232 10.69 3.71 -15.41
C TRP A 232 11.56 2.72 -14.61
N TYR A 233 11.72 1.49 -15.09
CA TYR A 233 12.54 0.48 -14.43
C TYR A 233 14.03 0.86 -14.50
N ASP A 234 14.51 1.36 -15.64
CA ASP A 234 15.89 1.88 -15.76
C ASP A 234 16.16 3.02 -14.76
N GLN A 235 15.17 3.90 -14.57
CA GLN A 235 15.27 4.98 -13.58
C GLN A 235 15.27 4.46 -12.14
N LEU A 236 14.48 3.42 -11.85
CA LEU A 236 14.45 2.79 -10.52
C LEU A 236 15.77 2.10 -10.22
N ASP A 237 16.27 1.31 -11.16
CA ASP A 237 17.55 0.61 -11.02
C ASP A 237 18.70 1.60 -10.80
N LEU A 238 18.76 2.69 -11.60
CA LEU A 238 19.73 3.75 -11.38
C LEU A 238 19.61 4.39 -9.99
N ALA A 239 18.38 4.66 -9.52
CA ALA A 239 18.17 5.23 -8.19
C ALA A 239 18.64 4.28 -7.07
N VAL A 240 18.37 2.97 -7.21
CA VAL A 240 18.87 1.93 -6.28
C VAL A 240 20.39 1.86 -6.31
N GLN A 241 21.02 1.88 -7.48
CA GLN A 241 22.49 1.89 -7.57
C GLN A 241 23.12 3.13 -6.91
N LEU A 242 22.50 4.30 -7.06
CA LEU A 242 22.96 5.53 -6.41
C LEU A 242 22.79 5.45 -4.88
N TYR A 243 21.67 4.91 -4.41
CA TYR A 243 21.44 4.63 -3.00
C TYR A 243 22.47 3.65 -2.42
N GLN A 244 22.73 2.54 -3.10
CA GLN A 244 23.76 1.57 -2.71
C GLN A 244 25.14 2.21 -2.54
N ARG A 245 25.50 3.16 -3.41
CA ARG A 245 26.76 3.91 -3.28
C ARG A 245 26.76 4.81 -2.06
N ALA A 246 25.64 5.49 -1.78
CA ALA A 246 25.48 6.31 -0.59
C ALA A 246 25.55 5.46 0.69
N LEU A 247 24.93 4.29 0.72
CA LEU A 247 24.99 3.34 1.85
C LEU A 247 26.43 2.90 2.14
N LYS A 248 27.21 2.57 1.10
CA LYS A 248 28.64 2.23 1.29
C LYS A 248 29.48 3.36 1.86
N VAL A 249 29.12 4.61 1.59
CA VAL A 249 29.79 5.79 2.17
C VAL A 249 29.34 5.96 3.63
N TYR A 250 28.04 5.78 3.89
CA TYR A 250 27.45 5.79 5.23
C TYR A 250 28.09 4.76 6.16
N ASP A 251 28.25 3.51 5.73
CA ASP A 251 28.88 2.45 6.54
C ASP A 251 30.34 2.76 6.89
N ARG A 252 31.01 3.60 6.10
CA ARG A 252 32.39 4.04 6.37
C ARG A 252 32.45 5.21 7.34
N SER A 253 31.42 6.05 7.41
CA SER A 253 31.36 7.16 8.38
C SER A 253 30.95 6.71 9.78
N LEU A 254 30.47 5.47 9.92
CA LEU A 254 30.15 4.83 11.20
C LEU A 254 31.30 4.03 11.83
N ARG A 255 32.48 3.98 11.20
CA ARG A 255 33.68 3.28 11.69
C ARG A 255 34.76 4.25 12.13
#